data_AF-A0A8J7JYV7-F1
#
_entry.id   AF-A0A8J7JYV7-F1
#
_cell.length_a   1.000
_cell.length_b   1.000
_cell.length_c   1.000
_cell.angle_alpha   90.00
_cell.angle_beta   90.00
_cell.angle_gamma   90.00
#
_symmetry.space_group_name_H-M   'P 1'
#
loop_
_entity.id
_entity.type
_entity.pdbx_description
1 polymer ?
#
loop_
_entity_poly.entity_id
_entity_poly.type
_entity_poly.pdbx_seq_one_letter_code
_entity_poly.pdbx_strand_id
1 'polypeptide(L)'
;MLPKKTQSLVKTIIIYNNKQQDGFTVNQMLIGLIVIGVVVGVAITLVLPRGQNSDLIKKAATENLINFSKQAELKPGECVNQDSDNNGYVDCTAKDEKAQLISLECAYDKRGKSCKIK
;
A
#
# COMPACT_ATOMS: atom_id res chain seq x y z
N MET A 1 -1.57 3.98 64.57
CA MET A 1 -2.76 3.12 64.40
C MET A 1 -3.45 3.52 63.10
N LEU A 2 -3.34 2.72 62.03
CA LEU A 2 -3.96 3.02 60.73
C LEU A 2 -5.45 2.60 60.73
N PRO A 3 -6.35 3.39 60.13
CA PRO A 3 -7.78 3.13 60.15
C PRO A 3 -8.16 1.85 59.38
N LYS A 4 -9.12 1.07 59.92
CA LYS A 4 -9.57 -0.25 59.41
C LYS A 4 -9.88 -0.28 57.90
N LYS A 5 -10.33 0.84 57.33
CA LYS A 5 -10.70 0.96 55.90
C LYS A 5 -9.48 0.87 54.97
N THR A 6 -8.32 1.35 55.42
CA THR A 6 -7.08 1.36 54.63
C THR A 6 -6.45 -0.04 54.56
N GLN A 7 -6.57 -0.85 55.62
CA GLN A 7 -6.07 -2.24 55.60
C GLN A 7 -6.84 -3.14 54.62
N SER A 8 -8.13 -2.87 54.38
CA SER A 8 -8.94 -3.62 53.42
C SER A 8 -8.51 -3.37 51.98
N LEU A 9 -8.22 -2.12 51.63
CA LEU A 9 -7.78 -1.74 50.28
C LEU A 9 -6.40 -2.27 49.96
N VAL A 10 -5.48 -2.26 50.94
CA VAL A 10 -4.13 -2.81 50.77
C VAL A 10 -4.19 -4.33 50.53
N LYS A 11 -5.07 -5.06 51.24
CA LYS A 11 -5.28 -6.50 50.98
C LYS A 11 -5.83 -6.77 49.58
N THR A 12 -6.78 -5.96 49.11
CA THR A 12 -7.35 -6.11 47.75
C THR A 12 -6.30 -5.85 46.65
N ILE A 13 -5.43 -4.85 46.83
CA ILE A 13 -4.38 -4.52 45.87
C ILE A 13 -3.29 -5.61 45.83
N ILE A 14 -2.91 -6.18 46.98
CA ILE A 14 -1.91 -7.26 47.06
C ILE A 14 -2.42 -8.55 46.42
N ILE A 15 -3.71 -8.89 46.57
CA ILE A 15 -4.31 -10.07 45.94
C ILE A 15 -4.35 -9.93 44.40
N TYR A 16 -4.57 -8.73 43.88
CA TYR A 16 -4.62 -8.49 42.43
C TYR A 16 -3.25 -8.64 41.75
N ASN A 17 -2.16 -8.25 42.41
CA ASN A 17 -0.81 -8.39 41.85
C ASN A 17 -0.23 -9.81 41.97
N ASN A 18 -0.74 -10.64 42.88
CA ASN A 18 -0.22 -12.01 43.11
C ASN A 18 -0.93 -13.09 42.27
N LYS A 19 -1.86 -12.72 41.40
CA LYS A 19 -2.65 -13.65 40.57
C LYS A 19 -2.29 -13.59 39.08
N GLN A 20 -1.05 -13.21 38.78
CA GLN A 20 -0.52 -13.13 37.41
C GLN A 20 0.69 -14.06 37.19
N GLN A 21 0.80 -15.13 37.96
CA GLN A 21 1.73 -16.23 37.68
C GLN A 21 1.00 -17.57 37.58
N ASP A 22 -0.16 -17.58 36.93
CA ASP A 22 -0.68 -18.82 36.38
C ASP A 22 0.08 -19.09 35.08
N GLY A 23 0.91 -20.14 35.10
CA GLY A 23 1.75 -20.54 33.98
C GLY A 23 0.94 -20.59 32.68
N PHE A 24 1.47 -19.95 31.65
CA PHE A 24 0.87 -19.94 30.31
C PHE A 24 0.60 -21.37 29.85
N THR A 25 -0.68 -21.74 29.78
CA THR A 25 -1.10 -23.03 29.23
C THR A 25 -0.81 -23.04 27.72
N VAL A 26 -0.42 -24.18 27.14
CA VAL A 26 -0.03 -24.28 25.71
C VAL A 26 -1.09 -23.70 24.77
N ASN A 27 -2.39 -23.84 25.10
CA ASN A 27 -3.49 -23.23 24.35
C ASN A 27 -3.48 -21.69 24.35
N GLN A 28 -3.10 -21.05 25.46
CA GLN A 28 -3.00 -19.58 25.57
C GLN A 28 -1.84 -19.05 24.72
N MET A 29 -0.73 -19.80 24.62
CA MET A 29 0.38 -19.48 23.71
C MET A 29 -0.02 -19.56 22.24
N LEU A 30 -0.82 -20.57 21.87
CA LEU A 30 -1.29 -20.76 20.50
C LEU A 30 -2.17 -19.59 20.04
N ILE A 31 -3.08 -19.13 20.91
CA ILE A 31 -3.95 -17.98 20.66
C ILE A 31 -3.11 -16.69 20.52
N GLY A 32 -2.10 -16.51 21.38
CA GLY A 32 -1.17 -15.37 21.29
C GLY A 32 -0.44 -15.32 19.95
N LEU A 33 0.04 -16.46 19.45
CA LEU A 33 0.70 -16.54 18.13
C LEU A 33 -0.22 -16.17 16.97
N ILE A 34 -1.49 -16.59 17.02
CA ILE A 34 -2.47 -16.24 15.99
C ILE A 34 -2.71 -14.72 15.98
N VAL A 35 -2.88 -14.11 17.16
CA VAL A 35 -3.11 -12.66 17.27
C VAL A 35 -1.89 -11.88 16.76
N ILE A 36 -0.68 -12.27 17.13
CA ILE A 36 0.56 -11.65 16.64
C ILE A 36 0.67 -11.80 15.12
N GLY A 37 0.37 -12.99 14.57
CA GLY A 37 0.39 -13.23 13.14
C GLY A 37 -0.57 -12.31 12.36
N VAL A 38 -1.78 -12.09 12.89
CA VAL A 38 -2.77 -11.19 12.29
C VAL A 38 -2.29 -9.73 12.35
N VAL A 39 -1.75 -9.28 13.49
CA VAL A 39 -1.24 -7.91 13.65
C VAL A 39 -0.05 -7.65 12.72
N VAL A 40 0.88 -8.59 12.62
CA VAL A 40 2.03 -8.49 11.72
C VAL A 40 1.59 -8.53 10.26
N GLY A 41 0.64 -9.41 9.89
CA GLY A 41 0.09 -9.47 8.53
C GLY A 41 -0.57 -8.16 8.10
N VAL A 42 -1.40 -7.58 8.98
CA VAL A 42 -2.06 -6.28 8.73
C VAL A 42 -1.03 -5.16 8.66
N ALA A 43 -0.03 -5.13 9.56
CA ALA A 43 1.04 -4.14 9.54
C ALA A 43 1.87 -4.21 8.24
N ILE A 44 2.17 -5.40 7.73
CA ILE A 44 2.88 -5.57 6.45
C ILE A 44 2.06 -4.98 5.30
N THR A 45 0.74 -5.21 5.26
CA THR A 45 -0.12 -4.65 4.20
C THR A 45 -0.30 -3.13 4.27
N LEU A 46 -0.13 -2.53 5.46
CA LEU A 46 -0.25 -1.08 5.68
C LEU A 46 1.09 -0.34 5.49
N VAL A 47 2.21 -0.99 5.78
CA VAL A 47 3.55 -0.37 5.76
C VAL A 47 4.27 -0.58 4.42
N LEU A 48 3.89 -1.59 3.62
CA LEU A 48 4.44 -1.73 2.28
C LEU A 48 3.98 -0.56 1.40
N PRO A 49 4.90 0.31 0.93
CA PRO A 49 4.54 1.38 0.02
C PRO A 49 4.04 0.74 -1.28
N ARG A 50 2.78 0.98 -1.64
CA ARG A 50 2.19 0.56 -2.94
C ARG A 50 2.83 1.25 -4.16
N GLY A 51 4.00 1.88 -4.03
CA GLY A 51 4.52 2.84 -5.00
C GLY A 51 6.03 2.76 -5.28
N GLN A 52 6.73 1.67 -4.97
CA GLN A 52 8.20 1.63 -5.17
C GLN A 52 8.66 1.65 -6.63
N ASN A 53 7.77 1.52 -7.61
CA ASN A 53 8.15 1.49 -9.01
C ASN A 53 7.60 2.65 -9.83
N SER A 54 7.15 3.74 -9.21
CA SER A 54 6.56 4.90 -9.94
C SER A 54 7.47 5.41 -11.07
N ASP A 55 8.78 5.42 -10.86
CA ASP A 55 9.75 5.83 -11.87
C ASP A 55 9.91 4.80 -12.99
N LEU A 56 9.88 3.50 -12.66
CA LEU A 56 9.93 2.43 -13.66
C LEU A 56 8.65 2.37 -14.48
N ILE A 57 7.49 2.58 -13.84
CA ILE A 57 6.17 2.69 -14.45
C ILE A 57 6.17 3.86 -15.43
N LYS A 58 6.58 5.05 -14.98
CA LYS A 58 6.66 6.24 -15.82
C LYS A 58 7.59 6.01 -17.01
N LYS A 59 8.78 5.43 -16.77
CA LYS A 59 9.76 5.18 -17.83
C LYS A 59 9.20 4.23 -18.90
N ALA A 60 8.63 3.09 -18.49
CA ALA A 60 8.04 2.14 -19.42
C ALA A 60 6.87 2.74 -20.22
N ALA A 61 5.97 3.47 -19.56
CA ALA A 61 4.88 4.16 -20.22
C ALA A 61 5.37 5.23 -21.19
N THR A 62 6.42 5.98 -20.84
CA THR A 62 7.02 7.01 -21.69
C THR A 62 7.66 6.39 -22.94
N GLU A 63 8.36 5.28 -22.81
CA GLU A 63 8.93 4.54 -23.95
C GLU A 63 7.81 4.09 -24.92
N ASN A 64 6.71 3.57 -24.37
CA ASN A 64 5.53 3.20 -25.17
C ASN A 64 4.85 4.42 -25.81
N LEU A 65 4.75 5.55 -25.10
CA LEU A 65 4.23 6.81 -25.62
C LEU A 65 5.04 7.29 -26.81
N ILE A 66 6.36 7.25 -26.73
CA ILE A 66 7.25 7.67 -27.82
C ILE A 66 7.04 6.77 -29.04
N ASN A 67 6.97 5.46 -28.84
CA ASN A 67 6.79 4.49 -29.94
C ASN A 67 5.43 4.63 -30.61
N PHE A 68 4.36 4.84 -29.83
CA PHE A 68 3.02 5.09 -30.34
C PHE A 68 2.96 6.43 -31.10
N SER A 69 3.50 7.49 -30.48
CA SER A 69 3.49 8.84 -31.06
C SER A 69 4.24 8.89 -32.39
N LYS A 70 5.37 8.17 -32.52
CA LYS A 70 6.08 8.05 -33.81
C LYS A 70 5.24 7.40 -34.91
N GLN A 71 4.46 6.37 -34.59
CA GLN A 71 3.61 5.68 -35.56
C GLN A 71 2.36 6.48 -35.94
N ALA A 72 1.85 7.28 -35.00
CA ALA A 72 0.66 8.10 -35.16
C ALA A 72 0.95 9.55 -35.55
N GLU A 73 2.21 9.89 -35.86
CA GLU A 73 2.65 11.26 -36.20
C GLU A 73 2.30 12.31 -35.12
N LEU A 74 2.31 11.90 -33.85
CA LEU A 74 2.07 12.76 -32.70
C LEU A 74 3.38 13.19 -32.05
N LYS A 75 3.36 14.33 -31.35
CA LYS A 75 4.45 14.76 -30.45
C LYS A 75 4.18 14.22 -29.05
N PRO A 76 5.05 13.37 -28.49
CA PRO A 76 4.86 12.84 -27.13
C PRO A 76 4.95 13.97 -26.09
N GLY A 77 4.04 13.94 -25.13
CA GLY A 77 4.03 14.83 -23.96
C GLY A 77 4.53 14.10 -22.71
N GLU A 78 3.77 14.21 -21.62
CA GLU A 78 4.12 13.60 -20.34
C GLU A 78 3.13 12.50 -19.92
N CYS A 79 3.63 11.54 -19.14
CA CYS A 79 2.86 10.50 -18.46
C CYS A 79 2.80 10.75 -16.95
N VAL A 80 1.67 10.44 -16.34
CA VAL A 80 1.50 10.43 -14.88
C VAL A 80 2.22 9.23 -14.26
N ASN A 81 2.67 9.40 -13.03
CA ASN A 81 3.48 8.39 -12.33
C ASN A 81 2.64 7.35 -11.57
N GLN A 82 1.32 7.33 -11.78
CA GLN A 82 0.40 6.56 -10.96
C GLN A 82 -0.70 5.90 -11.80
N ASP A 83 -0.75 4.58 -11.71
CA ASP A 83 -1.92 3.79 -12.10
C ASP A 83 -2.89 3.79 -10.92
N SER A 84 -4.06 4.42 -11.11
CA SER A 84 -5.02 4.65 -10.05
C SER A 84 -6.05 3.53 -9.93
N ASP A 85 -6.29 2.78 -11.01
CA ASP A 85 -7.23 1.65 -11.07
C ASP A 85 -6.53 0.29 -11.19
N ASN A 86 -5.19 0.29 -11.18
CA ASN A 86 -4.32 -0.89 -11.22
C ASN A 86 -4.60 -1.77 -12.46
N ASN A 87 -4.95 -1.12 -13.58
CA ASN A 87 -5.30 -1.76 -14.84
C ASN A 87 -4.08 -2.03 -15.75
N GLY A 88 -2.89 -1.59 -15.34
CA GLY A 88 -1.63 -1.72 -16.08
C GLY A 88 -1.34 -0.55 -17.03
N TYR A 89 -2.14 0.52 -16.99
CA TYR A 89 -2.02 1.72 -17.81
C TYR A 89 -1.82 2.97 -16.95
N VAL A 90 -1.17 3.97 -17.53
CA VAL A 90 -1.10 5.32 -16.96
C VAL A 90 -1.57 6.34 -17.99
N ASP A 91 -2.13 7.43 -17.48
CA ASP A 91 -2.52 8.57 -18.30
C ASP A 91 -1.28 9.27 -18.85
N CYS A 92 -1.27 9.48 -20.16
CA CYS A 92 -0.24 10.18 -20.90
C CYS A 92 -0.87 11.22 -21.81
N THR A 93 -0.06 12.16 -22.26
CA THR A 93 -0.47 13.21 -23.18
C THR A 93 0.40 13.19 -24.43
N ALA A 94 -0.20 13.57 -25.57
CA ALA A 94 0.52 13.85 -26.80
C ALA A 94 -0.10 15.07 -27.48
N LYS A 95 0.58 15.62 -28.49
CA LYS A 95 0.07 16.72 -29.30
C LYS A 95 -0.02 16.31 -30.76
N ASP A 96 -1.10 16.70 -31.42
CA ASP A 96 -1.24 16.57 -32.87
C ASP A 96 -0.44 17.66 -33.62
N GLU A 97 -0.49 17.63 -34.94
CA GLU A 97 0.15 18.63 -35.81
C GLU A 97 -0.37 20.07 -35.58
N LYS A 98 -1.60 20.20 -35.06
CA LYS A 98 -2.25 21.47 -34.72
C LYS A 98 -1.97 21.91 -33.28
N ALA A 99 -1.07 21.22 -32.58
CA ALA A 99 -0.74 21.41 -31.18
C ALA A 99 -1.91 21.20 -30.19
N GLN A 100 -2.97 20.50 -30.61
CA GLN A 100 -4.05 20.07 -29.72
C GLN A 100 -3.57 18.94 -28.83
N LEU A 101 -3.90 19.04 -27.53
CA LEU A 101 -3.55 18.02 -26.54
C LEU A 101 -4.50 16.83 -26.66
N ILE A 102 -3.94 15.63 -26.78
CA ILE A 102 -4.64 14.36 -26.84
C ILE A 102 -4.28 13.56 -25.60
N SER A 103 -5.30 13.04 -24.92
CA SER A 103 -5.14 12.12 -23.80
C SER A 103 -5.02 10.68 -24.30
N LEU A 104 -4.01 9.99 -23.79
CA LEU A 104 -3.66 8.62 -24.13
C LEU A 104 -3.55 7.81 -22.84
N GLU A 105 -3.89 6.52 -22.90
CA GLU A 105 -3.57 5.56 -21.86
C GLU A 105 -2.44 4.67 -22.36
N CYS A 106 -1.28 4.71 -21.71
CA CYS A 106 -0.11 3.92 -22.08
C CYS A 106 0.14 2.80 -21.10
N ALA A 107 0.27 1.57 -21.62
CA ALA A 107 0.66 0.43 -20.83
C ALA A 107 2.08 0.63 -20.29
N TYR A 108 2.31 0.27 -19.03
CA TYR A 108 3.66 0.14 -18.47
C TYR A 108 4.01 -1.31 -18.14
N ASP A 109 3.00 -2.19 -18.15
CA ASP A 109 3.16 -3.61 -17.90
C ASP A 109 3.39 -4.40 -19.19
N LYS A 110 3.84 -5.65 -19.07
CA LYS A 110 4.10 -6.53 -20.22
C LYS A 110 2.84 -7.17 -20.81
N ARG A 111 1.67 -6.91 -20.26
CA ARG A 111 0.39 -7.55 -20.61
C ARG A 111 -0.42 -6.66 -21.55
N GLY A 112 -0.27 -5.35 -21.45
CA GLY A 112 -0.95 -4.35 -22.27
C GLY A 112 -0.36 -4.20 -23.68
N LYS A 113 -1.23 -3.89 -24.65
CA LYS A 113 -0.83 -3.41 -25.97
C LYS A 113 -0.53 -1.91 -25.89
N SER A 114 0.75 -1.52 -26.03
CA SER A 114 1.25 -0.14 -26.26
C SER A 114 0.39 0.98 -25.61
N CYS A 115 0.16 2.09 -26.30
CA CYS A 115 -0.78 3.14 -25.91
C CYS A 115 -2.08 3.08 -26.72
N LYS A 116 -3.15 3.66 -26.16
CA LYS A 116 -4.45 3.84 -26.80
C LYS A 116 -5.01 5.24 -26.51
N ILE A 117 -5.88 5.74 -27.37
CA ILE A 117 -6.59 7.01 -27.17
C ILE A 117 -7.70 6.81 -26.13
N LYS A 118 -7.84 7.77 -25.22
CA LYS A 118 -8.86 7.80 -24.17
C LYS A 118 -10.18 8.40 -24.68
#